data_AF-A0A8J6LPA8-F1
#
_entry.id   AF-A0A8J6LPA8-F1
#
_cell.length_a   1.000
_cell.length_b   1.000
_cell.length_c   1.000
_cell.angle_alpha   90.00
_cell.angle_beta   90.00
_cell.angle_gamma   90.00
#
_symmetry.space_group_name_H-M   'P 1'
#
loop_
_entity.id
_entity.type
_entity.pdbx_description
1 polymer ?
#
loop_
_entity_poly.entity_id
_entity_poly.type
_entity_poly.pdbx_seq_one_letter_code
_entity_poly.pdbx_strand_id
1 'polypeptide(L)'
;MADPRGFLTTGREVAARRPVAERLGDWNEVYPEEGLGRALLPIITKQAGRCMDCGIPFCHAGCPLGNLIPEWNDLVWRGDWREAIERLHATNNFPEFTGRLCPAPCEPACVLGINSEPVTIKNVEVSIIDRAWSDGLVTPQPPERLSSKTVAVIGSGPAGLAAAQQLTRVGHTVAVYERADRIGGLLRYGIPEFKMEKRYLDRRLRQMKAEGTKFRPGVNVGVDITAEQLQAKFDAVVIAVGATEARDLPAPGRELNGIHQAMEYLPWGNKVCEGDLEVSPISAEGKHVVIIGGGDTGADCLGTAHRQKPLTVTQLEIMPTPPDARPAAQPWPTYPMVMRTASAHEEGGDRVYSVSTK
;
A
#
# COMPACT_ATOMS: atom_id res chain seq x y z
N MET A 1 11.21 14.92 22.74
CA MET A 1 9.84 14.50 23.11
C MET A 1 8.89 15.62 22.75
N ALA A 2 7.92 15.33 21.87
CA ALA A 2 6.98 16.30 21.30
C ALA A 2 6.12 17.00 22.37
N ASP A 3 5.27 16.25 23.05
CA ASP A 3 4.49 16.67 24.21
C ASP A 3 4.66 15.63 25.34
N PRO A 4 5.32 15.98 26.46
CA PRO A 4 5.51 15.08 27.58
C PRO A 4 4.23 14.55 28.23
N ARG A 5 3.08 15.17 27.99
CA ARG A 5 1.78 14.73 28.50
C ARG A 5 0.79 14.37 27.39
N GLY A 6 1.20 14.43 26.12
CA GLY A 6 0.28 14.29 24.98
C GLY A 6 -0.45 12.95 24.97
N PHE A 7 0.23 11.86 25.34
CA PHE A 7 -0.37 10.53 25.44
C PHE A 7 -1.35 10.37 26.61
N LEU A 8 -1.30 11.24 27.63
CA LEU A 8 -2.22 11.26 28.76
C LEU A 8 -3.45 12.13 28.51
N THR A 9 -3.26 13.25 27.80
CA THR A 9 -4.31 14.27 27.59
C THR A 9 -5.04 14.11 26.26
N THR A 10 -4.47 13.38 25.30
CA THR A 10 -5.02 13.21 23.96
C THR A 10 -5.33 11.74 23.70
N GLY A 11 -6.62 11.43 23.52
CA GLY A 11 -7.09 10.12 23.08
C GLY A 11 -6.63 9.78 21.65
N ARG A 12 -6.57 8.49 21.33
CA ARG A 12 -6.30 8.06 19.94
C ARG A 12 -7.48 8.45 19.07
N GLU A 13 -7.17 9.12 17.97
CA GLU A 13 -8.14 9.53 16.96
C GLU A 13 -7.58 9.18 15.59
N VAL A 14 -8.38 8.51 14.76
CA VAL A 14 -8.02 8.12 13.39
C VAL A 14 -8.84 8.90 12.39
N ALA A 15 -8.35 8.97 11.16
CA ALA A 15 -9.10 9.53 10.05
C ALA A 15 -10.46 8.81 9.89
N ALA A 16 -11.55 9.57 9.89
CA ALA A 16 -12.88 9.04 9.58
C ALA A 16 -12.93 8.59 8.11
N ARG A 17 -13.56 7.45 7.87
CA ARG A 17 -13.85 6.95 6.51
C ARG A 17 -15.17 7.54 6.02
N ARG A 18 -15.33 7.62 4.70
CA ARG A 18 -16.58 8.01 4.06
C ARG A 18 -17.71 7.02 4.43
N PRO A 19 -18.97 7.48 4.55
CA PRO A 19 -20.10 6.61 4.82
C PRO A 19 -20.17 5.44 3.84
N VAL A 20 -20.58 4.25 4.31
CA VAL A 20 -20.66 3.04 3.48
C VAL A 20 -21.52 3.25 2.23
N ALA A 21 -22.68 3.90 2.38
CA ALA A 21 -23.59 4.16 1.26
C ALA A 21 -22.95 5.01 0.15
N GLU A 22 -22.03 5.92 0.50
CA GLU A 22 -21.27 6.71 -0.48
C GLU A 22 -20.18 5.85 -1.13
N ARG A 23 -19.40 5.11 -0.31
CA ARG A 23 -18.29 4.26 -0.79
C ARG A 23 -18.72 3.18 -1.77
N LEU A 24 -19.94 2.67 -1.64
CA LEU A 24 -20.52 1.68 -2.55
C LEU A 24 -20.93 2.26 -3.91
N GLY A 25 -21.08 3.59 -4.00
CA GLY A 25 -21.49 4.28 -5.23
C GLY A 25 -20.34 4.64 -6.17
N ASP A 26 -19.08 4.57 -5.71
CA ASP A 26 -17.91 4.99 -6.47
C ASP A 26 -16.65 4.16 -6.18
N TRP A 27 -15.58 4.49 -6.87
CA TRP A 27 -14.25 3.87 -6.74
C TRP A 27 -13.23 4.78 -6.07
N ASN A 28 -13.66 5.92 -5.51
CA ASN A 28 -12.77 6.88 -4.86
C ASN A 28 -12.22 6.29 -3.55
N GLU A 29 -11.11 6.82 -3.06
CA GLU A 29 -10.52 6.37 -1.80
C GLU A 29 -11.54 6.35 -0.65
N VAL A 30 -11.42 5.37 0.25
CA VAL A 30 -12.33 5.25 1.40
C VAL A 30 -12.24 6.42 2.38
N TYR A 31 -11.21 7.25 2.23
CA TYR A 31 -11.03 8.48 2.98
C TYR A 31 -11.41 9.69 2.09
N PRO A 32 -12.07 10.72 2.62
CA PRO A 32 -12.42 11.92 1.87
C PRO A 32 -11.20 12.67 1.33
N GLU A 33 -11.34 13.22 0.12
CA GLU A 33 -10.30 14.01 -0.56
C GLU A 33 -10.03 15.35 0.12
N GLU A 34 -11.09 15.98 0.64
CA GLU A 34 -11.06 17.25 1.37
C GLU A 34 -11.71 17.08 2.75
N GLY A 35 -11.08 17.63 3.80
CA GLY A 35 -11.62 17.64 5.16
C GLY A 35 -11.27 16.42 6.03
N LEU A 36 -12.24 16.03 6.89
CA LEU A 36 -12.15 15.04 7.98
C LEU A 36 -11.95 13.61 7.43
N GLY A 37 -10.77 13.33 6.91
CA GLY A 37 -10.35 11.97 6.59
C GLY A 37 -9.11 11.84 5.69
N ARG A 38 -8.59 12.93 5.12
CA ARG A 38 -7.15 13.03 4.80
C ARG A 38 -6.28 13.19 6.06
N ALA A 39 -6.95 13.35 7.21
CA ALA A 39 -6.43 13.87 8.47
C ALA A 39 -5.39 14.98 8.24
N LEU A 40 -5.87 16.20 8.08
CA LEU A 40 -5.09 17.41 8.26
C LEU A 40 -5.56 18.10 9.56
N LEU A 41 -4.77 19.07 10.02
CA LEU A 41 -4.79 19.67 11.35
C LEU A 41 -6.19 20.02 11.89
N PRO A 42 -6.43 19.90 13.22
CA PRO A 42 -5.45 19.69 14.30
C PRO A 42 -5.20 18.22 14.68
N ILE A 43 -5.94 17.26 14.12
CA ILE A 43 -5.90 15.85 14.54
C ILE A 43 -4.47 15.30 14.46
N ILE A 44 -3.80 15.43 13.31
CA ILE A 44 -2.47 14.84 13.11
C ILE A 44 -1.40 15.41 14.02
N THR A 45 -1.37 16.73 14.22
CA THR A 45 -0.43 17.33 15.20
C THR A 45 -0.69 16.73 16.57
N LYS A 46 -1.93 16.73 17.07
CA LYS A 46 -2.26 16.12 18.37
C LYS A 46 -1.88 14.65 18.46
N GLN A 47 -2.13 13.86 17.41
CA GLN A 47 -1.77 12.44 17.39
C GLN A 47 -0.24 12.23 17.36
N ALA A 48 0.52 13.04 16.63
CA ALA A 48 1.98 13.01 16.64
C ALA A 48 2.55 13.38 18.03
N GLY A 49 1.89 14.32 18.73
CA GLY A 49 2.20 14.70 20.12
C GLY A 49 2.01 13.57 21.14
N ARG A 50 1.28 12.49 20.81
CA ARG A 50 1.17 11.29 21.66
C ARG A 50 2.45 10.45 21.66
N CYS A 51 3.42 10.75 20.80
CA CYS A 51 4.69 10.05 20.79
C CYS A 51 5.50 10.31 22.07
N MET A 52 5.86 9.24 22.77
CA MET A 52 6.64 9.29 24.00
C MET A 52 8.15 9.44 23.77
N ASP A 53 8.61 9.60 22.53
CA ASP A 53 10.04 9.75 22.18
C ASP A 53 10.95 8.75 22.94
N CYS A 54 10.61 7.47 22.81
CA CYS A 54 11.19 6.41 23.61
C CYS A 54 12.69 6.27 23.34
N GLY A 55 13.50 6.16 24.40
CA GLY A 55 14.95 5.94 24.24
C GLY A 55 15.32 4.68 23.45
N ILE A 56 14.45 3.64 23.51
CA ILE A 56 14.49 2.50 22.60
C ILE A 56 13.18 2.50 21.78
N PRO A 57 13.18 3.05 20.56
CA PRO A 57 11.98 3.17 19.75
C PRO A 57 11.66 1.85 19.05
N PHE A 58 10.92 0.95 19.71
CA PHE A 58 10.50 -0.34 19.13
C PHE A 58 9.68 -0.20 17.84
N CYS A 59 9.05 0.95 17.62
CA CYS A 59 8.39 1.26 16.35
C CYS A 59 9.38 1.29 15.16
N HIS A 60 10.67 1.60 15.36
CA HIS A 60 11.71 1.50 14.33
C HIS A 60 11.88 0.04 13.90
N ALA A 61 12.07 -0.86 14.88
CA ALA A 61 12.24 -2.29 14.63
C ALA A 61 10.96 -2.95 14.09
N GLY A 62 9.79 -2.45 14.50
CA GLY A 62 8.51 -2.89 13.96
C GLY A 62 8.27 -2.43 12.52
N CYS A 63 8.96 -1.38 12.05
CA CYS A 63 8.89 -0.92 10.67
C CYS A 63 9.94 -1.65 9.81
N PRO A 64 9.56 -2.38 8.76
CA PRO A 64 10.54 -3.02 7.88
C PRO A 64 11.52 -2.07 7.18
N LEU A 65 11.17 -0.79 7.08
CA LEU A 65 12.03 0.26 6.53
C LEU A 65 12.97 0.88 7.57
N GLY A 66 12.81 0.55 8.85
CA GLY A 66 13.53 1.22 9.94
C GLY A 66 13.22 2.71 10.03
N ASN A 67 11.98 3.13 9.70
CA ASN A 67 11.59 4.54 9.67
C ASN A 67 11.89 5.24 11.01
N LEU A 68 12.36 6.49 10.91
CA LEU A 68 12.71 7.38 12.03
C LEU A 68 11.48 8.02 12.68
N ILE A 69 10.57 7.17 13.18
CA ILE A 69 9.20 7.53 13.58
C ILE A 69 9.10 8.64 14.63
N PRO A 70 9.83 8.60 15.76
CA PRO A 70 9.81 9.67 16.74
C PRO A 70 10.28 11.01 16.19
N GLU A 71 11.28 11.02 15.30
CA GLU A 71 11.84 12.26 14.73
C GLU A 71 10.78 13.01 13.92
N TRP A 72 10.16 12.37 12.93
CA TRP A 72 9.15 13.06 12.14
C TRP A 72 7.85 13.29 12.91
N ASN A 73 7.54 12.54 13.98
CA ASN A 73 6.41 12.87 14.86
C ASN A 73 6.67 14.17 15.64
N ASP A 74 7.87 14.34 16.19
CA ASP A 74 8.27 15.56 16.89
C ASP A 74 8.24 16.77 15.96
N LEU A 75 8.75 16.62 14.73
CA LEU A 75 8.71 17.67 13.71
C LEU A 75 7.27 18.04 13.31
N VAL A 76 6.40 17.04 13.10
CA VAL A 76 4.96 17.27 12.82
C VAL A 76 4.26 17.98 13.97
N TRP A 77 4.59 17.62 15.22
CA TRP A 77 4.03 18.28 16.39
C TRP A 77 4.42 19.77 16.47
N ARG A 78 5.69 20.09 16.18
CA ARG A 78 6.21 21.47 16.17
C ARG A 78 5.75 22.30 14.97
N GLY A 79 5.21 21.64 13.95
CA GLY A 79 4.81 22.29 12.71
C GLY A 79 5.94 22.39 11.67
N ASP A 80 7.04 21.67 11.85
CA ASP A 80 8.21 21.64 10.97
C ASP A 80 8.05 20.61 9.84
N TRP A 81 7.00 20.79 9.02
CA TRP A 81 6.59 19.83 7.98
C TRP A 81 7.65 19.60 6.90
N ARG A 82 8.48 20.60 6.61
CA ARG A 82 9.56 20.49 5.63
C ARG A 82 10.64 19.51 6.09
N GLU A 83 11.10 19.62 7.33
CA GLU A 83 12.09 18.68 7.84
C GLU A 83 11.44 17.31 8.08
N ALA A 84 10.16 17.25 8.47
CA ALA A 84 9.44 15.99 8.64
C ALA A 84 9.44 15.13 7.36
N ILE A 85 9.21 15.74 6.18
CA ILE A 85 9.27 15.00 4.92
C ILE A 85 10.69 14.58 4.55
N GLU A 86 11.70 15.41 4.83
CA GLU A 86 13.11 15.04 4.60
C GLU A 86 13.50 13.81 5.44
N ARG A 87 13.13 13.79 6.73
CA ARG A 87 13.35 12.63 7.62
C ARG A 87 12.58 11.40 7.17
N LEU A 88 11.33 11.55 6.74
CA LEU A 88 10.54 10.43 6.23
C LEU A 88 11.14 9.83 4.94
N HIS A 89 11.64 10.67 4.04
CA HIS A 89 12.29 10.23 2.80
C HIS A 89 13.69 9.67 3.00
N ALA A 90 14.32 9.86 4.16
CA ALA A 90 15.61 9.27 4.48
C ALA A 90 15.57 7.73 4.49
N THR A 91 14.41 7.15 4.82
CA THR A 91 14.22 5.69 4.93
C THR A 91 13.14 5.14 4.00
N ASN A 92 12.23 6.00 3.49
CA ASN A 92 11.12 5.56 2.65
C ASN A 92 11.05 6.31 1.32
N ASN A 93 11.22 5.58 0.21
CA ASN A 93 11.04 6.10 -1.14
C ASN A 93 9.58 6.53 -1.41
N PHE A 94 8.59 5.80 -0.88
CA PHE A 94 7.18 5.93 -1.27
C PHE A 94 6.20 5.98 -0.07
N PRO A 95 6.32 6.97 0.82
CA PRO A 95 5.39 7.16 1.95
C PRO A 95 3.94 7.32 1.52
N GLU A 96 3.66 7.76 0.29
CA GLU A 96 2.30 7.83 -0.23
C GLU A 96 1.64 6.45 -0.42
N PHE A 97 2.45 5.40 -0.68
CA PHE A 97 1.95 4.03 -0.86
C PHE A 97 1.88 3.32 0.49
N THR A 98 2.95 3.39 1.30
CA THR A 98 2.99 2.76 2.61
C THR A 98 1.98 3.38 3.56
N GLY A 99 1.86 4.71 3.59
CA GLY A 99 0.88 5.43 4.41
C GLY A 99 -0.58 5.05 4.09
N ARG A 100 -0.86 4.52 2.89
CA ARG A 100 -2.20 4.05 2.49
C ARG A 100 -2.37 2.54 2.68
N LEU A 101 -1.38 1.76 2.30
CA LEU A 101 -1.50 0.30 2.14
C LEU A 101 -0.86 -0.52 3.26
N CYS A 102 0.13 0.04 3.96
CA CYS A 102 0.85 -0.69 5.01
C CYS A 102 -0.13 -1.13 6.11
N PRO A 103 0.01 -2.34 6.66
CA PRO A 103 -0.79 -2.78 7.80
C PRO A 103 -0.22 -2.28 9.15
N ALA A 104 0.62 -1.24 9.09
CA ALA A 104 1.21 -0.49 10.20
C ALA A 104 1.82 -1.35 11.33
N PRO A 105 2.78 -2.25 11.04
CA PRO A 105 3.41 -3.09 12.07
C PRO A 105 4.15 -2.31 13.16
N CYS A 106 4.52 -1.06 12.87
CA CYS A 106 5.05 -0.11 13.83
C CYS A 106 4.06 0.31 14.93
N GLU A 107 2.73 0.28 14.69
CA GLU A 107 1.73 0.67 15.69
C GLU A 107 1.57 -0.40 16.78
N PRO A 108 1.43 -1.71 16.48
CA PRO A 108 1.45 -2.76 17.52
C PRO A 108 2.78 -2.89 18.28
N ALA A 109 3.89 -2.42 17.68
CA ALA A 109 5.20 -2.37 18.31
C ALA A 109 5.43 -1.08 19.13
N CYS A 110 4.53 -0.11 19.07
CA CYS A 110 4.64 1.13 19.84
C CYS A 110 4.65 0.83 21.35
N VAL A 111 5.56 1.46 22.11
CA VAL A 111 5.63 1.29 23.57
C VAL A 111 4.34 1.75 24.25
N LEU A 112 3.69 2.80 23.72
CA LEU A 112 2.40 3.25 24.24
C LEU A 112 1.33 2.15 24.15
N GLY A 113 1.43 1.32 23.10
CA GLY A 113 0.60 0.15 22.82
C GLY A 113 0.61 -0.94 23.91
N ILE A 114 1.51 -0.86 24.90
CA ILE A 114 1.54 -1.79 26.04
C ILE A 114 0.38 -1.53 27.00
N ASN A 115 0.11 -0.26 27.31
CA ASN A 115 -0.85 0.14 28.36
C ASN A 115 -1.98 1.03 27.84
N SER A 116 -1.92 1.47 26.58
CA SER A 116 -2.86 2.40 25.97
C SER A 116 -2.86 2.23 24.45
N GLU A 117 -3.76 2.90 23.77
CA GLU A 117 -3.82 2.89 22.31
C GLU A 117 -2.54 3.48 21.68
N PRO A 118 -1.95 2.87 20.63
CA PRO A 118 -0.69 3.33 20.05
C PRO A 118 -0.83 4.68 19.33
N VAL A 119 0.30 5.30 19.00
CA VAL A 119 0.35 6.48 18.10
C VAL A 119 -0.17 6.08 16.73
N THR A 120 -0.92 6.95 16.04
CA THR A 120 -1.43 6.70 14.67
C THR A 120 -0.36 6.96 13.61
N ILE A 121 0.75 6.22 13.72
CA ILE A 121 1.98 6.36 12.91
C ILE A 121 1.66 6.36 11.41
N LYS A 122 0.78 5.47 10.95
CA LYS A 122 0.39 5.40 9.53
C LYS A 122 -0.35 6.65 9.07
N ASN A 123 -1.23 7.21 9.91
CA ASN A 123 -1.94 8.45 9.58
C ASN A 123 -0.98 9.64 9.54
N VAL A 124 -0.03 9.72 10.47
CA VAL A 124 0.98 10.78 10.42
C VAL A 124 1.87 10.65 9.17
N GLU A 125 2.31 9.44 8.82
CA GLU A 125 3.10 9.18 7.60
C GLU A 125 2.39 9.68 6.32
N VAL A 126 1.13 9.28 6.12
CA VAL A 126 0.38 9.68 4.92
C VAL A 126 0.12 11.18 4.89
N SER A 127 -0.11 11.82 6.04
CA SER A 127 -0.35 13.26 6.12
C SER A 127 0.91 14.08 5.82
N ILE A 128 2.11 13.61 6.24
CA ILE A 128 3.39 14.25 5.90
C ILE A 128 3.57 14.31 4.38
N ILE A 129 3.47 13.16 3.70
CA ILE A 129 3.69 13.10 2.25
C ILE A 129 2.61 13.83 1.46
N ASP A 130 1.35 13.75 1.89
CA ASP A 130 0.26 14.43 1.23
C ASP A 130 0.40 15.94 1.30
N ARG A 131 0.79 16.46 2.47
CA ARG A 131 1.11 17.89 2.63
C ARG A 131 2.35 18.26 1.83
N ALA A 132 3.41 17.47 1.86
CA ALA A 132 4.63 17.76 1.11
C ALA A 132 4.37 17.87 -0.40
N TRP A 133 3.49 17.03 -0.95
CA TRP A 133 3.06 17.18 -2.34
C TRP A 133 2.24 18.45 -2.58
N SER A 134 1.33 18.79 -1.68
CA SER A 134 0.51 20.01 -1.76
C SER A 134 1.34 21.29 -1.68
N ASP A 135 2.36 21.28 -0.83
CA ASP A 135 3.27 22.40 -0.57
C ASP A 135 4.42 22.46 -1.60
N GLY A 136 4.46 21.54 -2.58
CA GLY A 136 5.48 21.49 -3.63
C GLY A 136 6.88 21.08 -3.15
N LEU A 137 6.98 20.41 -2.00
CA LEU A 137 8.25 19.99 -1.39
C LEU A 137 8.81 18.69 -1.99
N VAL A 138 7.98 17.89 -2.68
CA VAL A 138 8.43 16.67 -3.36
C VAL A 138 8.85 17.00 -4.79
N THR A 139 10.11 17.38 -4.97
CA THR A 139 10.68 17.74 -6.28
C THR A 139 11.52 16.59 -6.88
N PRO A 140 11.73 16.57 -8.21
CA PRO A 140 12.75 15.72 -8.82
C PRO A 140 14.13 15.98 -8.20
N GLN A 141 14.88 14.90 -7.92
CA GLN A 141 16.28 14.94 -7.47
C GLN A 141 17.20 14.32 -8.54
N PRO A 142 17.36 14.95 -9.72
CA PRO A 142 18.28 14.44 -10.73
C PRO A 142 19.72 14.45 -10.19
N PRO A 143 20.57 13.48 -10.58
CA PRO A 143 21.94 13.43 -10.14
C PRO A 143 22.76 14.62 -10.68
N GLU A 144 23.68 15.16 -9.89
CA GLU A 144 24.59 16.22 -10.34
C GLU A 144 25.55 15.74 -11.44
N ARG A 145 25.91 14.46 -11.42
CA ARG A 145 26.82 13.82 -12.38
C ARG A 145 26.37 12.42 -12.71
N LEU A 146 26.48 12.05 -13.98
CA LEU A 146 26.27 10.67 -14.41
C LEU A 146 27.50 9.83 -14.10
N SER A 147 27.27 8.60 -13.64
CA SER A 147 28.35 7.66 -13.29
C SER A 147 28.86 6.86 -14.50
N SER A 148 28.30 7.10 -15.69
CA SER A 148 28.49 6.29 -16.91
C SER A 148 28.11 4.82 -16.77
N LYS A 149 27.47 4.42 -15.66
CA LYS A 149 26.96 3.05 -15.45
C LYS A 149 25.51 2.95 -15.86
N THR A 150 25.16 1.81 -16.42
CA THR A 150 23.83 1.50 -16.93
C THR A 150 23.23 0.33 -16.16
N VAL A 151 21.98 0.45 -15.74
CA VAL A 151 21.28 -0.61 -14.99
C VAL A 151 19.92 -0.89 -15.59
N ALA A 152 19.63 -2.18 -15.84
CA ALA A 152 18.29 -2.65 -16.17
C ALA A 152 17.57 -3.11 -14.90
N VAL A 153 16.33 -2.66 -14.70
CA VAL A 153 15.44 -3.13 -13.63
C VAL A 153 14.28 -3.85 -14.28
N ILE A 154 14.08 -5.13 -13.97
CA ILE A 154 13.04 -5.97 -14.55
C ILE A 154 11.88 -6.07 -13.57
N GLY A 155 10.73 -5.52 -13.93
CA GLY A 155 9.54 -5.42 -13.11
C GLY A 155 9.40 -4.04 -12.46
N SER A 156 8.20 -3.46 -12.56
CA SER A 156 7.91 -2.11 -12.07
C SER A 156 7.04 -2.05 -10.81
N GLY A 157 7.04 -3.12 -10.02
CA GLY A 157 6.47 -3.10 -8.67
C GLY A 157 7.27 -2.22 -7.70
N PRO A 158 6.83 -2.10 -6.43
CA PRO A 158 7.47 -1.23 -5.43
C PRO A 158 8.99 -1.44 -5.31
N ALA A 159 9.45 -2.70 -5.31
CA ALA A 159 10.88 -3.01 -5.23
C ALA A 159 11.67 -2.48 -6.44
N GLY A 160 11.17 -2.69 -7.65
CA GLY A 160 11.81 -2.20 -8.87
C GLY A 160 11.81 -0.68 -8.95
N LEU A 161 10.72 -0.02 -8.55
CA LEU A 161 10.64 1.42 -8.50
C LEU A 161 11.62 2.02 -7.46
N ALA A 162 11.71 1.43 -6.27
CA ALA A 162 12.61 1.91 -5.22
C ALA A 162 14.08 1.78 -5.65
N ALA A 163 14.46 0.61 -6.18
CA ALA A 163 15.79 0.38 -6.72
C ALA A 163 16.09 1.37 -7.85
N ALA A 164 15.16 1.55 -8.80
CA ALA A 164 15.35 2.46 -9.92
C ALA A 164 15.52 3.92 -9.47
N GLN A 165 14.75 4.37 -8.49
CA GLN A 165 14.86 5.72 -7.97
C GLN A 165 16.22 5.95 -7.31
N GLN A 166 16.64 5.06 -6.41
CA GLN A 166 17.92 5.21 -5.73
C GLN A 166 19.10 5.18 -6.71
N LEU A 167 19.09 4.23 -7.66
CA LEU A 167 20.14 4.11 -8.67
C LEU A 167 20.17 5.33 -9.62
N THR A 168 19.02 5.90 -9.97
CA THR A 168 18.93 7.12 -10.79
C THR A 168 19.54 8.31 -10.05
N ARG A 169 19.19 8.49 -8.77
CA ARG A 169 19.67 9.61 -7.93
C ARG A 169 21.18 9.60 -7.67
N VAL A 170 21.82 8.43 -7.69
CA VAL A 170 23.29 8.32 -7.56
C VAL A 170 24.04 8.45 -8.90
N GLY A 171 23.34 8.69 -10.01
CA GLY A 171 23.95 8.99 -11.31
C GLY A 171 23.94 7.85 -12.33
N HIS A 172 23.33 6.70 -12.04
CA HIS A 172 23.24 5.62 -13.02
C HIS A 172 22.17 5.92 -14.08
N THR A 173 22.41 5.47 -15.31
CA THR A 173 21.38 5.44 -16.35
C THR A 173 20.51 4.21 -16.17
N VAL A 174 19.30 4.39 -15.64
CA VAL A 174 18.40 3.29 -15.30
C VAL A 174 17.28 3.14 -16.32
N ALA A 175 17.06 1.89 -16.78
CA ALA A 175 15.90 1.51 -17.57
C ALA A 175 15.05 0.47 -16.82
N VAL A 176 13.78 0.78 -16.58
CA VAL A 176 12.81 -0.12 -15.96
C VAL A 176 11.98 -0.79 -17.05
N TYR A 177 12.03 -2.11 -17.13
CA TYR A 177 11.25 -2.93 -18.04
C TYR A 177 10.03 -3.49 -17.32
N GLU A 178 8.86 -3.40 -17.93
CA GLU A 178 7.60 -3.89 -17.40
C GLU A 178 6.86 -4.66 -18.49
N ARG A 179 6.35 -5.85 -18.15
CA ARG A 179 5.61 -6.70 -19.10
C ARG A 179 4.22 -6.14 -19.42
N ALA A 180 3.58 -5.50 -18.44
CA ALA A 180 2.25 -4.92 -18.61
C ALA A 180 2.30 -3.62 -19.43
N ASP A 181 1.13 -3.18 -19.91
CA ASP A 181 0.99 -1.96 -20.71
C ASP A 181 1.28 -0.66 -19.92
N ARG A 182 1.26 -0.72 -18.58
CA ARG A 182 1.60 0.39 -17.69
C ARG A 182 2.50 -0.03 -16.53
N ILE A 183 3.24 0.94 -16.03
CA ILE A 183 4.18 0.83 -14.91
C ILE A 183 3.41 0.78 -13.57
N GLY A 184 3.90 -0.01 -12.62
CA GLY A 184 3.44 -0.04 -11.22
C GLY A 184 3.18 -1.43 -10.64
N GLY A 185 3.20 -2.48 -11.46
CA GLY A 185 2.88 -3.84 -11.01
C GLY A 185 1.51 -3.91 -10.31
N LEU A 186 1.46 -4.51 -9.11
CA LEU A 186 0.21 -4.60 -8.34
C LEU A 186 -0.31 -3.24 -7.86
N LEU A 187 0.52 -2.20 -7.74
CA LEU A 187 0.02 -0.85 -7.43
C LEU A 187 -0.90 -0.33 -8.54
N ARG A 188 -0.63 -0.72 -9.79
CA ARG A 188 -1.40 -0.35 -10.98
C ARG A 188 -2.62 -1.25 -11.19
N TYR A 189 -2.43 -2.58 -11.17
CA TYR A 189 -3.48 -3.52 -11.59
C TYR A 189 -4.00 -4.47 -10.50
N GLY A 190 -3.33 -4.59 -9.36
CA GLY A 190 -3.77 -5.48 -8.28
C GLY A 190 -4.64 -4.78 -7.26
N ILE A 191 -4.06 -3.77 -6.60
CA ILE A 191 -4.73 -2.98 -5.57
C ILE A 191 -5.86 -2.17 -6.22
N PRO A 192 -7.11 -2.24 -5.74
CA PRO A 192 -8.21 -1.46 -6.31
C PRO A 192 -8.08 0.05 -6.11
N GLU A 193 -8.71 0.82 -6.99
CA GLU A 193 -8.81 2.29 -6.92
C GLU A 193 -9.30 2.79 -5.55
N PHE A 194 -10.34 2.17 -4.99
CA PHE A 194 -10.94 2.60 -3.72
C PHE A 194 -10.01 2.46 -2.51
N LYS A 195 -8.94 1.66 -2.63
CA LYS A 195 -7.95 1.43 -1.58
C LYS A 195 -6.74 2.35 -1.73
N MET A 196 -6.32 2.57 -2.97
CA MET A 196 -5.33 3.56 -3.33
C MET A 196 -5.53 4.00 -4.78
N GLU A 197 -5.82 5.29 -4.95
CA GLU A 197 -6.03 5.85 -6.28
C GLU A 197 -4.73 5.88 -7.10
N LYS A 198 -4.81 5.65 -8.41
CA LYS A 198 -3.62 5.58 -9.26
C LYS A 198 -2.95 6.91 -9.48
N ARG A 199 -3.64 8.02 -9.22
CA ARG A 199 -3.06 9.37 -9.25
C ARG A 199 -1.80 9.50 -8.38
N TYR A 200 -1.74 8.80 -7.24
CA TYR A 200 -0.56 8.81 -6.37
C TYR A 200 0.64 8.14 -7.04
N LEU A 201 0.40 6.98 -7.68
CA LEU A 201 1.39 6.29 -8.48
C LEU A 201 1.83 7.16 -9.67
N ASP A 202 0.90 7.71 -10.44
CA ASP A 202 1.22 8.53 -11.62
C ASP A 202 1.99 9.79 -11.28
N ARG A 203 1.68 10.43 -10.15
CA ARG A 203 2.46 11.57 -9.65
C ARG A 203 3.90 11.17 -9.32
N ARG A 204 4.10 10.05 -8.63
CA ARG A 204 5.45 9.54 -8.32
C ARG A 204 6.22 9.15 -9.58
N LEU A 205 5.57 8.46 -10.53
CA LEU A 205 6.20 8.07 -11.79
C LEU A 205 6.62 9.27 -12.63
N ARG A 206 5.82 10.35 -12.66
CA ARG A 206 6.21 11.61 -13.30
C ARG A 206 7.46 12.21 -12.66
N GLN A 207 7.53 12.20 -11.33
CA GLN A 207 8.69 12.70 -10.59
C GLN A 207 9.95 11.87 -10.88
N MET A 208 9.86 10.53 -10.89
CA MET A 208 10.98 9.65 -11.27
C MET A 208 11.40 9.81 -12.74
N LYS A 209 10.45 10.00 -13.66
CA LYS A 209 10.77 10.32 -15.06
C LYS A 209 11.57 11.62 -15.16
N ALA A 210 11.19 12.64 -14.40
CA ALA A 210 11.90 13.92 -14.33
C ALA A 210 13.29 13.80 -13.66
N GLU A 211 13.51 12.81 -12.78
CA GLU A 211 14.84 12.47 -12.25
C GLU A 211 15.74 11.80 -13.29
N GLY A 212 15.16 11.21 -14.35
CA GLY A 212 15.88 10.57 -15.45
C GLY A 212 15.64 9.06 -15.59
N THR A 213 14.78 8.46 -14.75
CA THR A 213 14.43 7.03 -14.88
C THR A 213 13.68 6.78 -16.19
N LYS A 214 14.17 5.84 -17.01
CA LYS A 214 13.54 5.47 -18.29
C LYS A 214 12.61 4.29 -18.09
N PHE A 215 11.32 4.47 -18.36
CA PHE A 215 10.33 3.39 -18.30
C PHE A 215 10.05 2.77 -19.66
N ARG A 216 10.00 1.44 -19.72
CA ARG A 216 9.74 0.62 -20.91
C ARG A 216 8.61 -0.38 -20.62
N PRO A 217 7.33 0.06 -20.67
CA PRO A 217 6.19 -0.85 -20.55
C PRO A 217 6.04 -1.72 -21.80
N GLY A 218 5.25 -2.79 -21.70
CA GLY A 218 4.98 -3.73 -22.78
C GLY A 218 6.17 -4.59 -23.20
N VAL A 219 7.17 -4.78 -22.33
CA VAL A 219 8.36 -5.59 -22.61
C VAL A 219 8.45 -6.74 -21.60
N ASN A 220 8.21 -7.96 -22.08
CA ASN A 220 8.31 -9.18 -21.31
C ASN A 220 9.73 -9.77 -21.43
N VAL A 221 10.58 -9.45 -20.46
CA VAL A 221 11.95 -9.98 -20.40
C VAL A 221 11.92 -11.49 -20.18
N GLY A 222 12.72 -12.22 -20.97
CA GLY A 222 12.67 -13.67 -21.10
C GLY A 222 11.88 -14.15 -22.33
N VAL A 223 11.08 -13.27 -22.94
CA VAL A 223 10.34 -13.53 -24.19
C VAL A 223 10.75 -12.55 -25.27
N ASP A 224 10.57 -11.24 -25.04
CA ASP A 224 10.86 -10.19 -26.02
C ASP A 224 12.34 -9.78 -26.03
N ILE A 225 13.00 -9.89 -24.87
CA ILE A 225 14.43 -9.59 -24.69
C ILE A 225 15.04 -10.70 -23.83
N THR A 226 16.15 -11.29 -24.28
CA THR A 226 16.82 -12.37 -23.54
C THR A 226 17.71 -11.83 -22.42
N ALA A 227 18.06 -12.70 -21.47
CA ALA A 227 18.96 -12.35 -20.38
C ALA A 227 20.35 -11.95 -20.90
N GLU A 228 20.86 -12.63 -21.92
CA GLU A 228 22.17 -12.38 -22.54
C GLU A 228 22.18 -11.00 -23.22
N GLN A 229 21.09 -10.63 -23.88
CA GLN A 229 20.95 -9.30 -24.49
C GLN A 229 20.96 -8.18 -23.43
N LEU A 230 20.38 -8.42 -22.25
CA LEU A 230 20.45 -7.45 -21.15
C LEU A 230 21.86 -7.38 -20.56
N GLN A 231 22.49 -8.53 -20.29
CA GLN A 231 23.87 -8.58 -19.77
C GLN A 231 24.88 -7.93 -20.72
N ALA A 232 24.68 -8.03 -22.03
CA ALA A 232 25.56 -7.37 -23.01
C ALA A 232 25.37 -5.84 -23.06
N LYS A 233 24.19 -5.32 -22.68
CA LYS A 233 23.83 -3.90 -22.81
C LYS A 233 23.97 -3.09 -21.51
N PHE A 234 23.92 -3.76 -20.37
CA PHE A 234 23.86 -3.11 -19.06
C PHE A 234 24.99 -3.59 -18.16
N ASP A 235 25.55 -2.69 -17.34
CA ASP A 235 26.57 -3.02 -16.34
C ASP A 235 25.99 -3.89 -15.21
N ALA A 236 24.70 -3.74 -14.92
CA ALA A 236 24.01 -4.52 -13.90
C ALA A 236 22.53 -4.74 -14.24
N VAL A 237 21.94 -5.79 -13.64
CA VAL A 237 20.53 -6.13 -13.77
C VAL A 237 19.93 -6.37 -12.39
N VAL A 238 18.77 -5.75 -12.13
CA VAL A 238 17.94 -5.98 -10.94
C VAL A 238 16.69 -6.75 -11.35
N ILE A 239 16.43 -7.88 -10.72
CA ILE A 239 15.22 -8.68 -10.96
C ILE A 239 14.21 -8.39 -9.85
N ALA A 240 13.10 -7.75 -10.21
CA ALA A 240 12.03 -7.32 -9.31
C ALA A 240 10.64 -7.71 -9.85
N VAL A 241 10.51 -8.95 -10.36
CA VAL A 241 9.34 -9.45 -11.09
C VAL A 241 8.15 -9.86 -10.21
N GLY A 242 8.35 -9.96 -8.90
CA GLY A 242 7.32 -10.38 -7.94
C GLY A 242 6.97 -11.87 -8.03
N ALA A 243 5.92 -12.27 -7.31
CA ALA A 243 5.39 -13.64 -7.30
C ALA A 243 4.06 -13.68 -8.05
N THR A 244 4.11 -14.04 -9.33
CA THR A 244 2.93 -13.94 -10.23
C THR A 244 2.20 -15.25 -10.42
N GLU A 245 2.76 -16.35 -9.94
CA GLU A 245 2.13 -17.67 -9.99
C GLU A 245 1.08 -17.78 -8.89
N ALA A 246 -0.17 -17.97 -9.30
CA ALA A 246 -1.28 -18.13 -8.37
C ALA A 246 -1.26 -19.54 -7.74
N ARG A 247 -1.70 -19.64 -6.49
CA ARG A 247 -1.95 -20.94 -5.86
C ARG A 247 -3.29 -21.46 -6.33
N ASP A 248 -3.28 -22.61 -6.99
CA ASP A 248 -4.51 -23.25 -7.45
C ASP A 248 -5.16 -24.09 -6.34
N LEU A 249 -6.48 -24.28 -6.46
CA LEU A 249 -7.26 -25.11 -5.55
C LEU A 249 -7.87 -26.28 -6.35
N PRO A 250 -7.21 -27.46 -6.39
CA PRO A 250 -7.72 -28.61 -7.11
C PRO A 250 -8.86 -29.26 -6.31
N ALA A 251 -10.09 -28.88 -6.64
CA ALA A 251 -11.32 -29.42 -6.09
C ALA A 251 -12.27 -29.85 -7.23
N PRO A 252 -13.22 -30.78 -6.98
CA PRO A 252 -14.21 -31.14 -7.98
C PRO A 252 -14.96 -29.91 -8.50
N GLY A 253 -15.04 -29.76 -9.83
CA GLY A 253 -15.67 -28.61 -10.48
C GLY A 253 -14.76 -27.39 -10.65
N ARG A 254 -13.45 -27.49 -10.39
CA ARG A 254 -12.47 -26.40 -10.60
C ARG A 254 -12.46 -25.86 -12.04
N GLU A 255 -12.84 -26.70 -13.00
CA GLU A 255 -12.96 -26.43 -14.44
C GLU A 255 -14.25 -25.71 -14.83
N LEU A 256 -15.21 -25.55 -13.91
CA LEU A 256 -16.49 -24.90 -14.20
C LEU A 256 -16.31 -23.40 -14.46
N ASN A 257 -17.19 -22.86 -15.31
CA ASN A 257 -17.24 -21.43 -15.61
C ASN A 257 -17.57 -20.60 -14.36
N GLY A 258 -17.00 -19.40 -14.27
CA GLY A 258 -17.23 -18.46 -13.16
C GLY A 258 -16.23 -18.57 -12.01
N ILE A 259 -15.26 -19.49 -12.09
CA ILE A 259 -14.15 -19.58 -11.14
C ILE A 259 -12.96 -18.80 -11.70
N HIS A 260 -12.62 -17.71 -11.02
CA HIS A 260 -11.56 -16.80 -11.43
C HIS A 260 -10.49 -16.68 -10.36
N GLN A 261 -9.22 -16.69 -10.76
CA GLN A 261 -8.14 -16.27 -9.87
C GLN A 261 -8.24 -14.75 -9.62
N ALA A 262 -7.83 -14.28 -8.45
CA ALA A 262 -7.97 -12.87 -8.10
C ALA A 262 -7.29 -11.93 -9.11
N MET A 263 -6.14 -12.32 -9.65
CA MET A 263 -5.42 -11.55 -10.67
C MET A 263 -6.01 -11.65 -12.09
N GLU A 264 -7.02 -12.50 -12.29
CA GLU A 264 -7.87 -12.49 -13.50
C GLU A 264 -9.07 -11.57 -13.32
N TYR A 265 -9.43 -11.21 -12.09
CA TYR A 265 -10.63 -10.43 -11.74
C TYR A 265 -10.30 -8.96 -11.45
N LEU A 266 -9.38 -8.69 -10.53
CA LEU A 266 -9.07 -7.34 -10.02
C LEU A 266 -8.58 -6.34 -11.08
N PRO A 267 -7.73 -6.71 -12.06
CA PRO A 267 -7.21 -5.75 -13.04
C PRO A 267 -8.28 -5.02 -13.85
N TRP A 268 -9.42 -5.66 -14.09
CA TRP A 268 -10.49 -5.08 -14.88
C TRP A 268 -11.14 -3.87 -14.20
N GLY A 269 -11.35 -3.94 -12.88
CA GLY A 269 -11.89 -2.80 -12.13
C GLY A 269 -10.99 -1.57 -12.25
N ASN A 270 -9.67 -1.76 -12.12
CA ASN A 270 -8.69 -0.69 -12.29
C ASN A 270 -8.69 -0.15 -13.73
N LYS A 271 -8.74 -1.02 -14.75
CA LYS A 271 -8.82 -0.60 -16.17
C LYS A 271 -10.09 0.22 -16.46
N VAL A 272 -11.23 -0.13 -15.86
CA VAL A 272 -12.46 0.67 -15.97
C VAL A 272 -12.29 2.05 -15.31
N CYS A 273 -11.76 2.10 -14.09
CA CYS A 273 -11.53 3.38 -13.38
C CYS A 273 -10.59 4.32 -14.14
N GLU A 274 -9.62 3.74 -14.84
CA GLU A 274 -8.63 4.46 -15.63
C GLU A 274 -9.07 4.76 -17.09
N GLY A 275 -10.32 4.43 -17.43
CA GLY A 275 -10.92 4.70 -18.74
C GLY A 275 -10.42 3.82 -19.89
N ASP A 276 -9.73 2.71 -19.60
CA ASP A 276 -9.32 1.74 -20.63
C ASP A 276 -10.51 0.92 -21.16
N LEU A 277 -11.54 0.77 -20.34
CA LEU A 277 -12.76 0.01 -20.63
C LEU A 277 -13.98 0.74 -20.07
N GLU A 278 -15.13 0.60 -20.72
CA GLU A 278 -16.38 1.11 -20.17
C GLU A 278 -16.91 0.22 -19.04
N VAL A 279 -16.77 -1.10 -19.18
CA VAL A 279 -17.25 -2.11 -18.23
C VAL A 279 -16.24 -3.24 -18.05
N SER A 280 -16.26 -3.85 -16.86
CA SER A 280 -15.44 -5.02 -16.56
C SER A 280 -15.99 -6.25 -17.28
N PRO A 281 -15.17 -7.03 -18.01
CA PRO A 281 -15.61 -8.27 -18.65
C PRO A 281 -16.01 -9.36 -17.63
N ILE A 282 -15.50 -9.26 -16.40
CA ILE A 282 -15.92 -10.12 -15.28
C ILE A 282 -16.68 -9.26 -14.28
N SER A 283 -17.99 -9.48 -14.19
CA SER A 283 -18.89 -8.73 -13.31
C SER A 283 -19.55 -9.63 -12.27
N ALA A 284 -19.63 -9.12 -11.04
CA ALA A 284 -20.41 -9.67 -9.93
C ALA A 284 -21.88 -9.18 -9.90
N GLU A 285 -22.27 -8.31 -10.83
CA GLU A 285 -23.61 -7.70 -10.84
C GLU A 285 -24.72 -8.75 -10.88
N GLY A 286 -25.65 -8.65 -9.93
CA GLY A 286 -26.79 -9.57 -9.86
C GLY A 286 -26.42 -11.02 -9.55
N LYS A 287 -25.21 -11.30 -9.03
CA LYS A 287 -24.74 -12.67 -8.73
C LYS A 287 -24.56 -12.92 -7.23
N HIS A 288 -24.59 -14.19 -6.86
CA HIS A 288 -24.10 -14.66 -5.57
C HIS A 288 -22.61 -14.98 -5.71
N VAL A 289 -21.76 -14.24 -4.98
CA VAL A 289 -20.31 -14.31 -5.11
C VAL A 289 -19.71 -15.03 -3.92
N VAL A 290 -18.79 -15.96 -4.17
CA VAL A 290 -17.98 -16.63 -3.15
C VAL A 290 -16.51 -16.26 -3.36
N ILE A 291 -15.86 -15.76 -2.32
CA ILE A 291 -14.44 -15.40 -2.30
C ILE A 291 -13.71 -16.40 -1.41
N ILE A 292 -12.70 -17.08 -1.96
CA ILE A 292 -11.87 -18.02 -1.22
C ILE A 292 -10.56 -17.33 -0.82
N GLY A 293 -10.39 -17.08 0.48
CA GLY A 293 -9.22 -16.45 1.09
C GLY A 293 -9.57 -15.20 1.92
N GLY A 294 -9.07 -15.10 3.15
CA GLY A 294 -9.29 -13.97 4.07
C GLY A 294 -8.14 -12.96 4.17
N GLY A 295 -7.15 -13.04 3.28
CA GLY A 295 -6.07 -12.05 3.18
C GLY A 295 -6.48 -10.74 2.48
N ASP A 296 -5.51 -9.84 2.31
CA ASP A 296 -5.72 -8.54 1.64
C ASP A 296 -6.31 -8.66 0.24
N THR A 297 -5.83 -9.63 -0.56
CA THR A 297 -6.38 -9.89 -1.90
C THR A 297 -7.86 -10.28 -1.85
N GLY A 298 -8.28 -11.04 -0.82
CA GLY A 298 -9.68 -11.40 -0.62
C GLY A 298 -10.54 -10.18 -0.26
N ALA A 299 -10.02 -9.30 0.60
CA ALA A 299 -10.68 -8.03 0.92
C ALA A 299 -10.76 -7.08 -0.29
N ASP A 300 -9.76 -7.11 -1.17
CA ASP A 300 -9.75 -6.34 -2.41
C ASP A 300 -10.80 -6.88 -3.41
N CYS A 301 -10.94 -8.21 -3.52
CA CYS A 301 -12.03 -8.85 -4.26
C CYS A 301 -13.41 -8.50 -3.67
N LEU A 302 -13.54 -8.47 -2.34
CA LEU A 302 -14.78 -8.13 -1.64
C LEU A 302 -15.23 -6.70 -1.98
N GLY A 303 -14.33 -5.71 -1.82
CA GLY A 303 -14.65 -4.33 -2.13
C GLY A 303 -14.91 -4.07 -3.62
N THR A 304 -14.25 -4.83 -4.51
CA THR A 304 -14.50 -4.80 -5.96
C THR A 304 -15.89 -5.38 -6.28
N ALA A 305 -16.23 -6.54 -5.69
CA ALA A 305 -17.53 -7.18 -5.88
C ALA A 305 -18.66 -6.28 -5.41
N HIS A 306 -18.55 -5.67 -4.23
CA HIS A 306 -19.54 -4.74 -3.68
C HIS A 306 -19.87 -3.58 -4.62
N ARG A 307 -18.85 -2.97 -5.24
CA ARG A 307 -19.02 -1.89 -6.23
C ARG A 307 -19.65 -2.35 -7.54
N GLN A 308 -19.56 -3.64 -7.83
CA GLN A 308 -20.24 -4.28 -8.96
C GLN A 308 -21.67 -4.72 -8.63
N LYS A 309 -22.20 -4.45 -7.42
CA LYS A 309 -23.60 -4.67 -7.02
C LYS A 309 -24.04 -6.15 -7.10
N PRO A 310 -23.45 -7.04 -6.28
CA PRO A 310 -23.84 -8.43 -6.21
C PRO A 310 -25.15 -8.60 -5.45
N LEU A 311 -25.80 -9.75 -5.59
CA LEU A 311 -26.94 -10.14 -4.73
C LEU A 311 -26.45 -10.48 -3.32
N THR A 312 -25.38 -11.27 -3.22
CA THR A 312 -24.71 -11.62 -1.96
C THR A 312 -23.22 -11.80 -2.18
N VAL A 313 -22.41 -11.59 -1.14
CA VAL A 313 -20.99 -11.94 -1.13
C VAL A 313 -20.66 -12.72 0.14
N THR A 314 -20.01 -13.87 -0.01
CA THR A 314 -19.51 -14.68 1.10
C THR A 314 -18.02 -14.88 0.95
N GLN A 315 -17.26 -14.55 2.00
CA GLN A 315 -15.82 -14.75 2.06
C GLN A 315 -15.48 -15.91 3.00
N LEU A 316 -14.70 -16.85 2.49
CA LEU A 316 -14.29 -18.07 3.18
C LEU A 316 -12.82 -17.96 3.58
N GLU A 317 -12.54 -18.18 4.87
CA GLU A 317 -11.20 -18.24 5.44
C GLU A 317 -10.93 -19.64 6.00
N ILE A 318 -9.77 -20.20 5.67
CA ILE A 318 -9.35 -21.52 6.11
C ILE A 318 -8.91 -21.52 7.58
N MET A 319 -8.37 -20.40 8.04
CA MET A 319 -7.92 -20.21 9.42
C MET A 319 -9.10 -20.01 10.38
N PRO A 320 -8.93 -20.35 11.67
CA PRO A 320 -9.93 -20.02 12.69
C PRO A 320 -10.07 -18.51 12.86
N THR A 321 -11.21 -18.10 13.41
CA THR A 321 -11.47 -16.70 13.76
C THR A 321 -10.36 -16.19 14.68
N PRO A 322 -9.60 -15.15 14.28
CA PRO A 322 -8.59 -14.56 15.14
C PRO A 322 -9.24 -13.94 16.39
N PRO A 323 -8.53 -13.89 17.53
CA PRO A 323 -9.06 -13.26 18.74
C PRO A 323 -9.14 -11.73 18.61
N ASP A 324 -10.01 -11.11 19.38
CA ASP A 324 -10.16 -9.64 19.39
C ASP A 324 -8.96 -8.91 20.02
N ALA A 325 -8.26 -9.58 20.93
CA ALA A 325 -7.12 -9.03 21.65
C ALA A 325 -5.84 -9.85 21.41
N ARG A 326 -4.68 -9.21 21.64
CA ARG A 326 -3.35 -9.82 21.50
C ARG A 326 -3.27 -11.13 22.33
N PRO A 327 -2.96 -12.27 21.70
CA PRO A 327 -2.76 -13.53 22.42
C PRO A 327 -1.53 -13.46 23.34
N ALA A 328 -1.58 -14.11 24.51
CA ALA A 328 -0.44 -14.19 25.43
C ALA A 328 0.79 -14.86 24.81
N ALA A 329 0.59 -15.81 23.88
CA ALA A 329 1.67 -16.48 23.14
C ALA A 329 2.37 -15.58 22.12
N GLN A 330 1.86 -14.37 21.87
CA GLN A 330 2.41 -13.39 20.93
C GLN A 330 2.72 -12.08 21.69
N PRO A 331 3.76 -12.09 22.56
CA PRO A 331 4.05 -10.97 23.44
C PRO A 331 4.45 -9.73 22.65
N TRP A 332 4.18 -8.54 23.20
CA TRP A 332 4.77 -7.31 22.68
C TRP A 332 6.32 -7.42 22.69
N PRO A 333 7.04 -6.92 21.67
CA PRO A 333 6.60 -6.08 20.55
C PRO A 333 6.25 -6.85 19.27
N THR A 334 6.00 -8.16 19.32
CA THR A 334 5.70 -8.95 18.11
C THR A 334 4.42 -8.46 17.41
N TYR A 335 4.32 -8.71 16.10
CA TYR A 335 3.13 -8.38 15.34
C TYR A 335 2.00 -9.40 15.63
N PRO A 336 0.90 -9.00 16.28
CA PRO A 336 -0.08 -9.97 16.75
C PRO A 336 -1.11 -10.33 15.67
N MET A 337 -1.52 -11.60 15.68
CA MET A 337 -2.65 -12.13 14.93
C MET A 337 -3.94 -11.87 15.71
N VAL A 338 -4.55 -10.74 15.43
CA VAL A 338 -5.84 -10.31 15.98
C VAL A 338 -6.87 -10.14 14.88
N MET A 339 -8.14 -10.11 15.24
CA MET A 339 -9.23 -9.89 14.29
C MET A 339 -9.06 -8.53 13.61
N ARG A 340 -9.13 -8.53 12.28
CA ARG A 340 -8.99 -7.32 11.46
C ARG A 340 -10.18 -7.13 10.54
N THR A 341 -10.57 -5.87 10.45
CA THR A 341 -11.68 -5.40 9.62
C THR A 341 -11.14 -4.35 8.67
N ALA A 342 -10.86 -4.77 7.43
CA ALA A 342 -10.62 -3.84 6.33
C ALA A 342 -11.90 -3.07 5.96
N SER A 343 -11.76 -1.95 5.27
CA SER A 343 -12.87 -1.10 4.84
C SER A 343 -13.94 -1.82 4.02
N ALA A 344 -13.54 -2.80 3.20
CA ALA A 344 -14.47 -3.63 2.42
C ALA A 344 -15.35 -4.55 3.28
N HIS A 345 -14.88 -4.97 4.47
CA HIS A 345 -15.70 -5.78 5.37
C HIS A 345 -16.78 -4.94 6.08
N GLU A 346 -16.54 -3.63 6.24
CA GLU A 346 -17.56 -2.69 6.76
C GLU A 346 -18.66 -2.43 5.72
N GLU A 347 -18.38 -2.69 4.45
CA GLU A 347 -19.32 -2.53 3.33
C GLU A 347 -20.30 -3.70 3.22
N GLY A 348 -20.07 -4.80 3.97
CA GLY A 348 -20.97 -5.94 4.09
C GLY A 348 -20.35 -7.26 3.61
N GLY A 349 -21.21 -8.25 3.42
CA GLY A 349 -20.83 -9.62 3.10
C GLY A 349 -20.59 -10.49 4.33
N ASP A 350 -20.75 -11.80 4.15
CA ASP A 350 -20.60 -12.78 5.23
C ASP A 350 -19.18 -13.31 5.29
N ARG A 351 -18.58 -13.35 6.48
CA ARG A 351 -17.26 -13.94 6.71
C ARG A 351 -17.42 -15.27 7.43
N VAL A 352 -16.98 -16.35 6.79
CA VAL A 352 -17.01 -17.69 7.36
C VAL A 352 -15.58 -18.17 7.58
N TYR A 353 -15.28 -18.59 8.81
CA TYR A 353 -13.95 -19.05 9.22
C TYR A 353 -13.91 -20.55 9.40
N SER A 354 -12.71 -21.10 9.46
CA SER A 354 -12.47 -22.56 9.60
C SER A 354 -13.10 -23.37 8.47
N VAL A 355 -13.12 -22.82 7.25
CA VAL A 355 -13.69 -23.50 6.08
C VAL A 355 -12.58 -24.20 5.32
N SER A 356 -12.64 -25.54 5.31
CA SER A 356 -11.72 -26.40 4.56
C SER A 356 -12.44 -26.97 3.34
N THR A 357 -11.71 -27.10 2.24
CA THR A 357 -12.16 -27.82 1.04
C THR A 357 -11.86 -29.33 1.10
N LYS A 358 -11.35 -29.79 2.25
CA LYS A 358 -11.06 -31.18 2.60
C LYS A 358 -11.75 -31.56 3.90
#